data_AF-A0A451BP77-F1
#
_entry.id   AF-A0A451BP77-F1
#
_cell.length_a   1.000
_cell.length_b   1.000
_cell.length_c   1.000
_cell.angle_alpha   90.00
_cell.angle_beta   90.00
_cell.angle_gamma   90.00
#
_symmetry.space_group_name_H-M   'P 1'
#
loop_
_entity.id
_entity.type
_entity.pdbx_description
1 polymer ?
#
loop_
_entity_poly.entity_id
_entity_poly.type
_entity_poly.pdbx_seq_one_letter_code
_entity_poly.pdbx_strand_id
1 'polypeptide(L)'
;KKDTPEALVLSILCDFGDRDPQEVVDYIYTRLQELLGDNLKRLRECIDMLHILSANRDLDKQIEETEKMLTRIDMTRIPSYRIGMEKGMERGRLEGMERGMERGRLEGMEKGMEKGEAMFLVRQLGHKFGALPPTVEQRIGRARSEELAMWGKRVLSAKSLDEIFS
;
A
#
# COMPACT_ATOMS: atom_id res chain seq x y z
N LYS A 1 -47.40 -19.12 -6.17
CA LYS A 1 -46.65 -17.84 -6.20
C LYS A 1 -45.43 -18.06 -7.09
N LYS A 2 -45.24 -17.25 -8.13
CA LYS A 2 -44.08 -17.40 -9.04
C LYS A 2 -42.93 -16.61 -8.44
N ASP A 3 -41.84 -17.28 -8.05
CA ASP A 3 -40.58 -16.62 -7.70
C ASP A 3 -39.96 -16.09 -9.01
N THR A 4 -40.39 -14.93 -9.48
CA THR A 4 -39.72 -14.30 -10.61
C THR A 4 -38.41 -13.67 -10.13
N PRO A 5 -37.34 -13.70 -10.93
CA PRO A 5 -36.06 -13.09 -10.54
C PRO A 5 -36.20 -11.62 -10.14
N GLU A 6 -37.09 -10.87 -10.82
CA GLU A 6 -37.35 -9.46 -10.52
C GLU A 6 -38.05 -9.29 -9.17
N ALA A 7 -38.96 -10.21 -8.81
CA ALA A 7 -39.62 -10.19 -7.51
C ALA A 7 -38.64 -10.55 -6.37
N LEU A 8 -37.70 -11.46 -6.62
CA LEU A 8 -36.64 -11.80 -5.66
C LEU A 8 -35.68 -10.63 -5.44
N VAL A 9 -35.28 -9.93 -6.50
CA VAL A 9 -34.43 -8.73 -6.37
C VAL A 9 -35.14 -7.65 -5.58
N LEU A 10 -36.41 -7.36 -5.89
CA LEU A 10 -37.19 -6.35 -5.15
C LEU A 10 -37.45 -6.74 -3.69
N SER A 11 -37.42 -8.03 -3.37
CA SER A 11 -37.66 -8.50 -2.00
C SER A 11 -36.59 -8.03 -0.99
N ILE A 12 -35.41 -7.60 -1.47
CA ILE A 12 -34.36 -7.01 -0.62
C ILE A 12 -34.80 -5.72 0.06
N LEU A 13 -35.76 -5.01 -0.55
CA LEU A 13 -36.30 -3.76 -0.01
C LEU A 13 -37.38 -3.99 1.04
N CYS A 14 -37.88 -5.23 1.16
CA CYS A 14 -38.93 -5.55 2.12
C CYS A 14 -38.41 -5.50 3.56
N ASP A 15 -39.34 -5.37 4.49
CA ASP A 15 -39.06 -5.64 5.90
C ASP A 15 -38.80 -7.13 6.09
N PHE A 16 -37.70 -7.46 6.78
CA PHE A 16 -37.28 -8.83 7.02
C PHE A 16 -37.93 -9.42 8.28
N GLY A 17 -38.56 -8.59 9.12
CA GLY A 17 -39.17 -9.01 10.37
C GLY A 17 -38.12 -9.58 11.31
N ASP A 18 -38.41 -10.76 11.88
CA ASP A 18 -37.52 -11.45 12.82
C ASP A 18 -36.40 -12.25 12.14
N ARG A 19 -36.29 -12.18 10.81
CA ARG A 19 -35.26 -12.93 10.07
C ARG A 19 -33.93 -12.20 10.08
N ASP A 20 -32.86 -12.96 10.23
CA ASP A 20 -31.51 -12.44 10.10
C ASP A 20 -31.30 -11.89 8.68
N PRO A 21 -30.88 -10.62 8.53
CA PRO A 21 -30.60 -10.04 7.22
C PRO A 21 -29.61 -10.85 6.39
N GLN A 22 -28.63 -11.50 7.03
CA GLN A 22 -27.64 -12.33 6.32
C GLN A 22 -28.31 -13.56 5.68
N GLU A 23 -29.14 -14.29 6.43
CA GLU A 23 -29.89 -15.44 5.90
C GLU A 23 -30.83 -15.06 4.73
N VAL A 24 -31.44 -13.87 4.79
CA VAL A 24 -32.32 -13.38 3.72
C VAL A 24 -31.51 -13.07 2.45
N VAL A 25 -30.35 -12.42 2.60
CA VAL A 25 -29.47 -12.11 1.48
C VAL A 25 -28.95 -13.41 0.84
N ASP A 26 -28.43 -14.35 1.64
CA ASP A 26 -27.94 -15.65 1.16
C ASP A 26 -29.01 -16.43 0.39
N TYR A 27 -30.25 -16.41 0.90
CA TYR A 27 -31.39 -17.03 0.24
C TYR A 27 -31.68 -16.40 -1.13
N ILE A 28 -31.72 -15.06 -1.21
CA ILE A 28 -32.00 -14.35 -2.47
C ILE A 28 -30.93 -14.69 -3.52
N TYR A 29 -29.65 -14.65 -3.15
CA TYR A 29 -28.57 -14.99 -4.08
C TYR A 29 -28.64 -16.44 -4.56
N THR A 30 -28.81 -17.38 -3.63
CA THR A 30 -28.93 -18.81 -3.95
C THR A 30 -30.10 -19.03 -4.93
N ARG A 31 -31.24 -18.41 -4.66
CA ARG A 31 -32.42 -18.55 -5.51
C ARG A 31 -32.25 -17.92 -6.89
N LEU A 32 -31.60 -16.76 -6.98
CA LEU A 32 -31.27 -16.14 -8.26
C LEU A 32 -30.32 -17.01 -9.09
N GLN A 33 -29.34 -17.65 -8.46
CA GLN A 33 -28.44 -18.60 -9.13
C GLN A 33 -29.17 -19.84 -9.64
N GLU A 34 -30.07 -20.43 -8.85
CA GLU A 34 -30.87 -21.58 -9.29
C GLU A 34 -31.76 -21.25 -10.49
N LEU A 35 -32.32 -20.04 -10.52
CA LEU A 35 -33.25 -19.61 -11.58
C LEU A 35 -32.55 -19.11 -12.85
N LEU A 36 -31.35 -18.54 -12.72
CA LEU A 36 -30.66 -17.83 -13.80
C LEU A 36 -29.24 -18.34 -14.07
N GLY A 37 -28.84 -19.48 -13.47
CA GLY A 37 -27.50 -20.05 -13.63
C GLY A 37 -27.08 -20.28 -15.09
N ASP A 38 -28.04 -20.62 -15.95
CA ASP A 38 -27.81 -20.82 -17.39
C ASP A 38 -27.83 -19.51 -18.20
N ASN A 39 -28.30 -18.40 -17.61
CA ASN A 39 -28.40 -17.09 -18.26
C ASN A 39 -27.59 -16.04 -17.48
N LEU A 40 -26.27 -16.11 -17.64
CA LEU A 40 -25.31 -15.22 -16.96
C LEU A 40 -25.57 -13.73 -17.19
N LYS A 41 -26.12 -13.34 -18.36
CA LYS A 41 -26.44 -11.94 -18.64
C LYS A 41 -27.58 -11.46 -17.73
N ARG A 42 -28.68 -12.22 -17.68
CA ARG A 42 -29.83 -11.87 -16.86
C ARG A 42 -29.54 -11.99 -15.37
N LEU A 43 -28.73 -12.99 -14.98
CA LEU A 43 -28.24 -13.10 -13.61
C LEU A 43 -27.47 -11.83 -13.20
N ARG A 44 -26.57 -11.34 -14.06
CA ARG A 44 -25.84 -10.09 -13.81
C ARG A 44 -26.76 -8.90 -13.61
N GLU A 45 -27.73 -8.70 -14.51
CA GLU A 45 -28.69 -7.60 -14.41
C GLU A 45 -29.46 -7.64 -13.07
N CYS A 46 -29.85 -8.84 -12.61
CA CYS A 46 -30.50 -9.01 -11.32
C CYS A 46 -29.58 -8.70 -10.13
N ILE A 47 -28.32 -9.15 -10.17
CA ILE A 47 -27.35 -8.90 -9.10
C ILE A 47 -26.96 -7.42 -9.03
N ASP A 48 -26.76 -6.75 -10.16
CA ASP A 48 -26.48 -5.32 -10.21
C ASP A 48 -27.63 -4.51 -9.60
N MET A 49 -28.88 -4.85 -9.95
CA MET A 49 -30.05 -4.23 -9.33
C MET A 49 -30.11 -4.52 -7.83
N LEU A 50 -29.80 -5.75 -7.41
CA LEU A 50 -29.79 -6.13 -5.99
C LEU A 50 -28.79 -5.29 -5.18
N HIS A 51 -27.58 -5.07 -5.70
CA HIS A 51 -26.56 -4.22 -5.05
C HIS A 51 -27.00 -2.76 -4.92
N ILE A 52 -27.63 -2.22 -5.96
CA ILE A 52 -28.12 -0.84 -5.91
C ILE A 52 -29.24 -0.71 -4.87
N LEU A 53 -30.13 -1.70 -4.81
CA LEU A 53 -31.25 -1.69 -3.89
C LEU A 53 -30.83 -1.99 -2.45
N SER A 54 -29.81 -2.81 -2.22
CA SER A 54 -29.29 -3.14 -0.89
C SER A 54 -28.65 -1.93 -0.20
N ALA A 55 -28.06 -1.00 -0.96
CA ALA A 55 -27.54 0.25 -0.43
C ALA A 55 -28.62 1.11 0.24
N ASN A 56 -29.89 0.99 -0.18
CA ASN A 56 -31.02 1.69 0.47
C ASN A 56 -31.37 1.12 1.85
N ARG A 57 -30.80 -0.05 2.21
CA ARG A 57 -31.07 -0.78 3.45
C ARG A 57 -29.82 -0.95 4.31
N ASP A 58 -28.70 -0.33 3.94
CA ASP A 58 -27.40 -0.43 4.63
C ASP A 58 -26.94 -1.90 4.80
N LEU A 59 -27.18 -2.72 3.77
CA LEU A 59 -26.85 -4.15 3.75
C LEU A 59 -25.49 -4.46 3.12
N ASP A 60 -24.62 -3.46 2.96
CA ASP A 60 -23.34 -3.60 2.26
C ASP A 60 -22.46 -4.70 2.85
N LYS A 61 -22.46 -4.85 4.19
CA LYS A 61 -21.70 -5.91 4.88
C LYS A 61 -22.21 -7.30 4.53
N GLN A 62 -23.53 -7.48 4.53
CA GLN A 62 -24.16 -8.77 4.25
C GLN A 62 -23.96 -9.17 2.79
N ILE A 63 -24.05 -8.20 1.87
CA ILE A 63 -23.73 -8.41 0.46
C ILE A 63 -22.27 -8.84 0.31
N GLU A 64 -21.33 -8.13 0.95
CA GLU A 64 -19.91 -8.45 0.88
C GLU A 64 -19.59 -9.85 1.44
N GLU A 65 -20.21 -10.23 2.56
CA GLU A 65 -20.06 -11.57 3.16
C GLU A 65 -20.61 -12.66 2.23
N THR A 66 -21.78 -12.43 1.65
CA THR A 66 -22.45 -13.34 0.71
C THR A 66 -21.62 -13.53 -0.57
N GLU A 67 -21.08 -12.45 -1.15
CA GLU A 67 -20.21 -12.51 -2.33
C GLU A 67 -18.91 -13.27 -2.06
N LYS A 68 -18.31 -13.10 -0.86
CA LYS A 68 -17.13 -13.85 -0.44
C LYS A 68 -17.41 -15.36 -0.34
N MET A 69 -18.60 -15.73 0.14
CA MET A 69 -19.00 -17.15 0.23
C MET A 69 -19.39 -17.73 -1.14
N LEU A 70 -19.99 -16.93 -2.03
CA LEU A 70 -20.46 -17.33 -3.37
C LEU A 70 -19.38 -17.30 -4.46
N THR A 71 -18.12 -17.59 -4.10
CA THR A 71 -16.92 -17.69 -4.97
C THR A 71 -17.02 -18.66 -6.18
N ARG A 72 -18.22 -19.13 -6.52
CA ARG A 72 -18.57 -19.82 -7.77
C ARG A 72 -18.79 -18.87 -8.96
N ILE A 73 -19.06 -17.58 -8.72
CA ILE A 73 -19.04 -16.57 -9.78
C ILE A 73 -17.58 -16.17 -9.98
N ASP A 74 -17.04 -16.41 -11.16
CA ASP A 74 -15.71 -15.92 -11.54
C ASP A 74 -15.74 -14.38 -11.63
N MET A 75 -15.60 -13.73 -10.47
CA MET A 75 -15.65 -12.27 -10.28
C MET A 75 -14.63 -11.55 -11.18
N THR A 76 -13.59 -12.24 -11.63
CA THR A 76 -12.60 -11.72 -12.58
C THR A 76 -13.19 -11.36 -13.95
N ARG A 77 -14.37 -11.91 -14.28
CA ARG A 77 -15.10 -11.64 -15.53
C ARG A 77 -16.06 -10.46 -15.43
N ILE A 78 -16.23 -9.87 -14.23
CA ILE A 78 -17.09 -8.71 -14.03
C ILE A 78 -16.32 -7.44 -14.41
N PRO A 79 -16.85 -6.61 -15.34
CA PRO A 79 -16.16 -5.40 -15.78
C PRO A 79 -15.81 -4.42 -14.65
N SER A 80 -16.70 -4.23 -13.67
CA SER A 80 -16.46 -3.35 -12.52
C SER A 80 -15.30 -3.83 -11.65
N TYR A 81 -15.25 -5.14 -11.35
CA TYR A 81 -14.14 -5.74 -10.61
C TYR A 81 -12.80 -5.54 -11.34
N ARG A 82 -12.75 -5.82 -12.66
CA ARG A 82 -11.55 -5.62 -13.46
C ARG A 82 -11.10 -4.16 -13.49
N ILE A 83 -12.02 -3.22 -13.68
CA ILE A 83 -11.72 -1.77 -13.64
C ILE A 83 -11.22 -1.37 -12.25
N GLY A 84 -11.83 -1.88 -11.18
CA GLY A 84 -11.41 -1.63 -9.81
C GLY A 84 -10.00 -2.16 -9.53
N MET A 85 -9.71 -3.39 -9.99
CA MET A 85 -8.40 -4.02 -9.86
C MET A 85 -7.33 -3.27 -10.64
N GLU A 86 -7.59 -2.90 -11.91
CA GLU A 86 -6.67 -2.11 -12.74
C GLU A 86 -6.37 -0.76 -12.09
N LYS A 87 -7.39 -0.02 -11.64
CA LYS A 87 -7.21 1.25 -10.94
C LYS A 87 -6.45 1.08 -9.62
N GLY A 88 -6.73 0.01 -8.87
CA GLY A 88 -6.05 -0.30 -7.62
C GLY A 88 -4.57 -0.59 -7.84
N MET A 89 -4.23 -1.39 -8.86
CA MET A 89 -2.86 -1.68 -9.25
C MET A 89 -2.13 -0.43 -9.74
N GLU A 90 -2.78 0.39 -10.57
CA GLU A 90 -2.19 1.65 -11.06
C GLU A 90 -1.90 2.60 -9.90
N ARG A 91 -2.86 2.80 -8.99
CA ARG A 91 -2.68 3.62 -7.79
C ARG A 91 -1.56 3.07 -6.90
N GLY A 92 -1.56 1.77 -6.62
CA GLY A 92 -0.53 1.13 -5.80
C GLY A 92 0.87 1.26 -6.40
N ARG A 93 0.99 1.16 -7.73
CA ARG A 93 2.26 1.38 -8.45
C ARG A 93 2.73 2.83 -8.34
N LEU A 94 1.83 3.79 -8.53
CA LEU A 94 2.15 5.23 -8.43
C LEU A 94 2.60 5.59 -7.01
N GLU A 95 1.82 5.20 -6.00
CA GLU A 95 2.17 5.45 -4.59
C GLU A 95 3.48 4.75 -4.20
N GLY A 96 3.69 3.51 -4.63
CA GLY A 96 4.93 2.78 -4.37
C GLY A 96 6.15 3.45 -5.01
N MET A 97 6.01 3.95 -6.24
CA MET A 97 7.06 4.68 -6.94
C MET A 97 7.38 6.00 -6.27
N GLU A 98 6.37 6.79 -5.87
CA GLU A 98 6.54 8.06 -5.18
C GLU A 98 7.26 7.89 -3.85
N ARG A 99 6.77 6.97 -2.99
CA ARG A 99 7.41 6.67 -1.70
C ARG A 99 8.84 6.13 -1.87
N GLY A 100 9.05 5.28 -2.89
CA GLY A 100 10.37 4.74 -3.21
C GLY A 100 11.36 5.83 -3.65
N MET A 101 10.91 6.77 -4.49
CA MET A 101 11.72 7.91 -4.94
C MET A 101 12.05 8.85 -3.79
N GLU A 102 11.06 9.20 -2.95
CA GLU A 102 11.28 10.09 -1.82
C GLU A 102 12.29 9.50 -0.83
N ARG A 103 12.11 8.24 -0.45
CA ARG A 103 13.04 7.53 0.44
C ARG A 103 14.43 7.43 -0.17
N GLY A 104 14.53 7.02 -1.44
CA GLY A 104 15.81 6.90 -2.14
C GLY A 104 16.54 8.24 -2.25
N ARG A 105 15.81 9.34 -2.49
CA ARG A 105 16.37 10.69 -2.53
C ARG A 105 16.90 11.14 -1.16
N LEU A 106 16.15 10.90 -0.08
CA LEU A 106 16.57 11.25 1.28
C LEU A 106 17.82 10.46 1.69
N GLU A 107 17.80 9.14 1.55
CA GLU A 107 18.95 8.28 1.86
C GLU A 107 20.17 8.62 0.99
N GLY A 108 19.95 8.95 -0.28
CA GLY A 108 21.01 9.37 -1.21
C GLY A 108 21.63 10.72 -0.82
N MET A 109 20.80 11.67 -0.39
CA MET A 109 21.26 13.00 0.06
C MET A 109 22.06 12.91 1.36
N GLU A 110 21.59 12.14 2.34
CA GLU A 110 22.29 11.90 3.61
C GLU A 110 23.68 11.27 3.37
N LYS A 111 23.73 10.15 2.64
CA LYS A 111 25.00 9.48 2.29
C LYS A 111 25.92 10.37 1.46
N GLY A 112 25.34 11.19 0.58
CA GLY A 112 26.08 12.16 -0.22
C GLY A 112 26.73 13.23 0.64
N MET A 113 26.02 13.72 1.65
CA MET A 113 26.50 14.71 2.61
C MET A 113 27.60 14.12 3.50
N GLU A 114 27.38 12.95 4.12
CA GLU A 114 28.40 12.25 4.93
C GLU A 114 29.69 12.01 4.12
N LYS A 115 29.57 11.52 2.88
CA LYS A 115 30.72 11.28 2.00
C LYS A 115 31.45 12.58 1.66
N GLY A 116 30.70 13.66 1.44
CA GLY A 116 31.26 14.99 1.19
C GLY A 116 32.04 15.54 2.38
N GLU A 117 31.46 15.45 3.58
CA GLU A 117 32.09 15.85 4.85
C GLU A 117 33.36 15.02 5.13
N ALA A 118 33.31 13.71 4.94
CA ALA A 118 34.44 12.81 5.09
C ALA A 118 35.60 13.18 4.13
N MET A 119 35.30 13.38 2.85
CA MET A 119 36.29 13.81 1.85
C MET A 119 36.88 15.19 2.15
N PHE A 120 36.08 16.09 2.71
CA PHE A 120 36.56 17.40 3.14
C PHE A 120 37.50 17.26 4.34
N LEU A 121 37.13 16.48 5.35
CA LEU A 121 37.94 16.25 6.53
C LEU A 121 39.28 15.59 6.19
N VAL A 122 39.29 14.56 5.34
CA VAL A 122 40.53 13.92 4.84
C VAL A 122 41.46 14.95 4.21
N ARG A 123 40.94 15.85 3.37
CA ARG A 123 41.75 16.91 2.73
C ARG A 123 42.33 17.88 3.76
N GLN A 124 41.55 18.30 4.75
CA GLN A 124 42.01 19.21 5.80
C GLN A 124 43.11 18.57 6.66
N LEU A 125 42.92 17.32 7.06
CA LEU A 125 43.92 16.58 7.84
C LEU A 125 45.17 16.31 7.01
N GLY A 126 45.02 15.97 5.73
CA GLY A 126 46.13 15.78 4.79
C GLY A 126 46.97 17.06 4.62
N HIS A 127 46.32 18.22 4.56
CA HIS A 127 47.02 19.51 4.49
C HIS A 127 47.73 19.86 5.80
N LYS A 128 47.15 19.54 6.96
CA LYS A 128 47.70 19.91 8.27
C LYS A 128 48.82 18.96 8.75
N PHE A 129 48.65 17.66 8.53
CA PHE A 129 49.50 16.62 9.10
C PHE A 129 50.30 15.84 8.04
N GLY A 130 50.09 16.11 6.75
CA GLY A 130 50.70 15.35 5.66
C GLY A 130 49.91 14.08 5.32
N ALA A 131 50.55 13.13 4.62
CA ALA A 131 49.89 11.91 4.15
C ALA A 131 49.25 11.14 5.31
N LEU A 132 47.96 10.85 5.19
CA LEU A 132 47.21 10.13 6.23
C LEU A 132 47.41 8.62 6.09
N PRO A 133 47.54 7.88 7.21
CA PRO A 133 47.51 6.43 7.18
C PRO A 133 46.18 5.92 6.60
N PRO A 134 46.19 4.83 5.80
CA PRO A 134 44.95 4.27 5.23
C PRO A 134 43.88 3.89 6.28
N THR A 135 44.31 3.55 7.48
CA THR A 135 43.43 3.24 8.62
C THR A 135 42.62 4.46 9.06
N VAL A 136 43.20 5.66 9.00
CA VAL A 136 42.54 6.92 9.33
C VAL A 136 41.54 7.30 8.24
N GLU A 137 41.91 7.17 6.97
CA GLU A 137 41.00 7.44 5.85
C GLU A 137 39.78 6.51 5.88
N GLN A 138 39.98 5.22 6.17
CA GLN A 138 38.88 4.27 6.32
C GLN A 138 37.97 4.59 7.52
N ARG A 139 38.55 5.04 8.64
CA ARG A 139 37.77 5.46 9.82
C ARG A 139 36.89 6.66 9.48
N ILE A 140 37.44 7.66 8.80
CA ILE A 140 36.70 8.85 8.37
C ILE A 140 35.62 8.50 7.36
N GLY A 141 35.92 7.64 6.38
CA GLY A 141 34.96 7.24 5.34
C GLY A 141 33.77 6.41 5.84
N ARG A 142 33.81 5.90 7.08
CA ARG A 142 32.72 5.14 7.72
C ARG A 142 32.01 5.92 8.82
N ALA A 143 32.49 7.12 9.14
CA ALA A 143 31.96 7.93 10.22
C ALA A 143 30.65 8.59 9.83
N ARG A 144 29.79 8.81 10.83
CA ARG A 144 28.53 9.55 10.67
C ARG A 144 28.77 11.05 10.69
N SER A 145 27.82 11.83 10.18
CA SER A 145 27.92 13.30 10.14
C SER A 145 28.21 13.93 11.51
N GLU A 146 27.69 13.39 12.61
CA GLU A 146 27.97 13.93 13.95
C GLU A 146 29.44 13.76 14.36
N GLU A 147 30.04 12.61 14.05
CA GLU A 147 31.45 12.33 14.30
C GLU A 147 32.34 13.21 13.43
N LEU A 148 32.01 13.32 12.13
CA LEU A 148 32.72 14.17 11.18
C LEU A 148 32.70 15.64 11.59
N ALA A 149 31.55 16.14 12.05
CA ALA A 149 31.39 17.49 12.55
C ALA A 149 32.21 17.74 13.83
N MET A 150 32.26 16.77 14.75
CA MET A 150 33.07 16.85 15.96
C MET A 150 34.56 16.93 15.62
N TRP A 151 35.05 16.02 14.77
CA TRP A 151 36.44 16.00 14.35
C TRP A 151 36.80 17.27 13.56
N GLY A 152 35.91 17.75 12.69
CA GLY A 152 36.05 19.00 11.95
C GLY A 152 36.34 20.20 12.84
N LYS A 153 35.64 20.33 13.98
CA LYS A 153 35.90 21.39 14.97
C LYS A 153 37.28 21.25 15.61
N ARG A 154 37.70 20.03 15.92
CA ARG A 154 39.00 19.74 16.56
C ARG A 154 40.18 19.99 15.63
N VAL A 155 40.00 19.92 14.31
CA VAL A 155 41.07 20.24 13.33
C VAL A 155 41.70 21.60 13.59
N LEU A 156 40.93 22.58 14.09
CA LEU A 156 41.41 23.94 14.30
C LEU A 156 42.42 24.07 15.45
N SER A 157 42.33 23.21 16.47
CA SER A 157 43.13 23.32 17.70
C SER A 157 44.08 22.13 17.93
N ALA A 158 43.72 20.93 17.49
CA ALA A 158 44.45 19.71 17.79
C ALA A 158 45.86 19.69 17.19
N LYS A 159 46.85 19.22 17.93
CA LYS A 159 48.26 19.14 17.50
C LYS A 159 48.65 17.79 16.91
N SER A 160 47.79 16.79 17.04
CA SER A 160 47.99 15.44 16.51
C SER A 160 46.68 14.84 16.01
N LEU A 161 46.76 13.75 15.24
CA LEU A 161 45.59 12.97 14.82
C LEU A 161 44.88 12.34 16.02
N ASP A 162 45.62 11.90 17.05
CA ASP A 162 45.03 11.29 18.25
C ASP A 162 44.10 12.27 18.99
N GLU A 163 44.50 13.53 19.13
CA GLU A 163 43.66 14.58 19.76
C GLU A 163 42.37 14.88 18.97
N ILE A 164 42.35 14.59 17.67
CA ILE A 164 41.15 14.77 16.83
C ILE A 164 40.17 13.63 17.07
N PHE A 165 40.69 12.41 17.20
CA PHE A 165 39.91 11.19 17.24
C PHE A 165 39.58 10.65 18.64
N SER A 166 40.08 11.30 19.69
CA SER A 166 39.85 10.98 21.11
C SER A 166 38.49 11.47 21.62
#